data_AF-A0A933DMV6-F1
#
_entry.id   AF-A0A933DMV6-F1
#
_cell.length_a   1.000
_cell.length_b   1.000
_cell.length_c   1.000
_cell.angle_alpha   90.00
_cell.angle_beta   90.00
_cell.angle_gamma   90.00
#
_symmetry.space_group_name_H-M   'P 1'
#
loop_
_entity.id
_entity.type
_entity.pdbx_description
1 polymer ?
#
loop_
_entity_poly.entity_id
_entity_poly.type
_entity_poly.pdbx_seq_one_letter_code
_entity_poly.pdbx_strand_id
1 'polypeptide(L)'
;MKSNYFPDPLGIRKSAVNALKDSKFVSINQEKIKEFAQNIKEKIENNELVDEWQFGKFEKTSQHIFIQDTVNFCFWAKKNEKKWKVEYPKGKIEDGWKALVNCFDRAHEERIPIDDCEFLEDISLEQVKNIFRSCNGTEIPLLEKRWELLKESGKVLRQKFEGNIINLIKKADFDAIEIAKNVVKYFPSFRDPFYKRAQIFPYDVSLLKNMRIKNTNQLTAFADYRLPQILREFGVLAYKKELAEKIDSYILLKSGNHKETEIRSATIIACDLIAKEIKVMPVTAENALWSLSQKWKSQHPYHRILTTNY
;
A
#
# COMPACT_ATOMS: atom_id res chain seq x y z
N MET A 1 -23.75 0.48 10.56
CA MET A 1 -22.99 1.69 10.16
C MET A 1 -23.45 2.12 8.77
N LYS A 2 -23.95 3.35 8.57
CA LYS A 2 -24.21 3.91 7.23
C LYS A 2 -23.00 4.77 6.82
N SER A 3 -22.17 4.26 5.91
CA SER A 3 -21.06 5.04 5.31
C SER A 3 -21.58 5.83 4.11
N ASN A 4 -22.30 6.92 4.36
CA ASN A 4 -22.78 7.84 3.33
C ASN A 4 -22.07 9.21 3.37
N TYR A 5 -20.98 9.33 4.14
CA TYR A 5 -20.34 10.63 4.37
C TYR A 5 -19.36 11.04 3.27
N PHE A 6 -18.73 10.06 2.61
CA PHE A 6 -17.80 10.28 1.51
C PHE A 6 -18.31 9.56 0.25
N PRO A 7 -18.02 10.07 -0.97
CA PRO A 7 -18.40 9.42 -2.21
C PRO A 7 -17.72 8.04 -2.34
N ASP A 8 -18.33 7.10 -3.06
CA ASP A 8 -17.78 5.75 -3.23
C ASP A 8 -17.79 5.30 -4.71
N PRO A 9 -17.08 6.03 -5.60
CA PRO A 9 -17.13 5.76 -7.04
C PRO A 9 -16.45 4.45 -7.44
N LEU A 10 -15.66 3.84 -6.54
CA LEU A 10 -15.02 2.53 -6.71
C LEU A 10 -15.82 1.39 -6.04
N GLY A 11 -16.90 1.69 -5.30
CA GLY A 11 -17.71 0.69 -4.60
C GLY A 11 -17.02 0.01 -3.41
N ILE A 12 -15.91 0.57 -2.93
CA ILE A 12 -15.05 0.01 -1.88
C ILE A 12 -15.70 0.19 -0.52
N ARG A 13 -16.25 1.38 -0.22
CA ARG A 13 -16.93 1.65 1.05
C ARG A 13 -18.17 0.77 1.19
N LYS A 14 -18.96 0.63 0.12
CA LYS A 14 -20.12 -0.27 0.06
C LYS A 14 -19.70 -1.72 0.33
N SER A 15 -18.61 -2.18 -0.29
CA SER A 15 -18.09 -3.52 -0.09
C SER A 15 -17.61 -3.74 1.36
N ALA A 16 -16.87 -2.78 1.92
CA ALA A 16 -16.40 -2.83 3.31
C ALA A 16 -17.56 -2.83 4.32
N VAL A 17 -18.57 -1.97 4.13
CA VAL A 17 -19.78 -1.97 4.98
C VAL A 17 -20.50 -3.32 4.90
N ASN A 18 -20.65 -3.88 3.70
CA ASN A 18 -21.31 -5.18 3.53
C ASN A 18 -20.54 -6.30 4.23
N ALA A 19 -19.21 -6.33 4.12
CA ALA A 19 -18.37 -7.30 4.81
C ALA A 19 -18.47 -7.21 6.35
N LEU A 20 -18.79 -6.02 6.88
CA LEU A 20 -18.91 -5.79 8.32
C LEU A 20 -20.33 -5.96 8.88
N LYS A 21 -21.38 -6.12 8.04
CA LYS A 21 -22.77 -6.28 8.51
C LYS A 21 -22.93 -7.47 9.46
N ASP A 22 -22.28 -8.58 9.11
CA ASP A 22 -22.28 -9.82 9.87
C ASP A 22 -20.89 -10.11 10.47
N SER A 23 -20.13 -9.06 10.80
CA SER A 23 -18.75 -9.19 11.30
C SER A 23 -18.68 -10.07 12.53
N LYS A 24 -17.82 -11.10 12.51
CA LYS A 24 -17.67 -12.07 13.61
C LYS A 24 -16.38 -11.92 14.39
N PHE A 25 -15.37 -11.28 13.79
CA PHE A 25 -14.01 -11.29 14.29
C PHE A 25 -13.46 -9.89 14.58
N VAL A 26 -13.97 -8.84 13.92
CA VAL A 26 -13.48 -7.47 14.10
C VAL A 26 -14.61 -6.49 14.42
N SER A 27 -14.40 -5.64 15.42
CA SER A 27 -15.29 -4.50 15.72
C SER A 27 -14.50 -3.19 15.76
N ILE A 28 -15.23 -2.09 15.51
CA ILE A 28 -14.67 -0.73 15.56
C ILE A 28 -15.15 -0.07 16.85
N ASN A 29 -14.22 0.35 17.70
CA ASN A 29 -14.52 1.07 18.93
C ASN A 29 -14.71 2.58 18.63
N GLN A 30 -15.95 3.04 18.67
CA GLN A 30 -16.32 4.44 18.38
C GLN A 30 -15.76 5.44 19.39
N GLU A 31 -15.61 5.04 20.66
CA GLU A 31 -15.08 5.93 21.70
C GLU A 31 -13.59 6.20 21.46
N LYS A 32 -12.85 5.16 21.05
CA LYS A 32 -11.42 5.26 20.72
C LYS A 32 -11.14 6.04 19.44
N ILE A 33 -12.11 6.17 18.54
CA ILE A 33 -11.96 7.01 17.34
C ILE A 33 -11.68 8.46 17.73
N LYS A 34 -12.41 9.04 18.68
CA LYS A 34 -12.25 10.45 19.05
C LYS A 34 -10.86 10.74 19.62
N GLU A 35 -10.41 9.89 20.53
CA GLU A 35 -9.09 9.98 21.14
C GLU A 35 -7.99 9.84 20.09
N PHE A 36 -8.05 8.77 19.28
CA PHE A 36 -7.02 8.51 18.29
C PHE A 36 -7.00 9.52 17.14
N ALA A 37 -8.16 10.07 16.77
CA ALA A 37 -8.24 11.07 15.71
C ALA A 37 -7.46 12.34 16.07
N GLN A 38 -7.32 12.70 17.35
CA GLN A 38 -6.47 13.83 17.75
C GLN A 38 -4.99 13.59 17.41
N ASN A 39 -4.47 12.38 17.59
CA ASN A 39 -3.09 12.04 17.21
C ASN A 39 -2.88 12.19 15.69
N ILE A 40 -3.89 11.85 14.90
CA ILE A 40 -3.86 12.01 13.44
C ILE A 40 -3.95 13.49 13.05
N LYS A 41 -4.80 14.26 13.74
CA LYS A 41 -4.93 15.70 13.55
C LYS A 41 -3.61 16.43 13.82
N GLU A 42 -2.93 16.11 14.92
CA GLU A 42 -1.64 16.69 15.29
C GLU A 42 -0.58 16.44 14.21
N LYS A 43 -0.53 15.23 13.62
CA LYS A 43 0.38 14.92 12.51
C LYS A 43 0.13 15.79 11.28
N ILE A 44 -1.14 16.02 10.96
CA ILE A 44 -1.55 16.86 9.83
C ILE A 44 -1.16 18.32 10.10
N GLU A 45 -1.46 18.84 11.30
CA GLU A 45 -1.15 20.22 11.70
C GLU A 45 0.36 20.49 11.75
N ASN A 46 1.17 19.49 12.12
CA ASN A 46 2.63 19.56 12.10
C ASN A 46 3.26 19.30 10.73
N ASN A 47 2.44 19.13 9.67
CA ASN A 47 2.89 18.80 8.31
C ASN A 47 3.79 17.55 8.25
N GLU A 48 3.55 16.56 9.11
CA GLU A 48 4.28 15.29 9.14
C GLU A 48 3.70 14.25 8.18
N LEU A 49 3.33 14.70 6.99
CA LEU A 49 2.79 13.87 5.92
C LEU A 49 3.89 13.39 4.99
N VAL A 50 3.63 12.29 4.31
CA VAL A 50 4.54 11.77 3.29
C VAL A 50 4.40 12.58 2.00
N ASP A 51 5.54 12.88 1.37
CA ASP A 51 5.65 13.66 0.14
C ASP A 51 6.40 12.88 -0.96
N GLU A 52 6.78 13.55 -2.05
CA GLU A 52 7.50 12.93 -3.18
C GLU A 52 8.86 12.31 -2.80
N TRP A 53 9.48 12.72 -1.70
CA TRP A 53 10.80 12.20 -1.29
C TRP A 53 10.76 10.76 -0.81
N GLN A 54 9.56 10.22 -0.56
CA GLN A 54 9.41 8.80 -0.23
C GLN A 54 9.81 7.86 -1.38
N PHE A 55 9.81 8.36 -2.62
CA PHE A 55 10.04 7.55 -3.82
C PHE A 55 11.52 7.43 -4.22
N GLY A 56 12.45 7.87 -3.35
CA GLY A 56 13.89 7.69 -3.56
C GLY A 56 14.63 8.99 -3.83
N LYS A 57 15.91 8.91 -4.20
CA LYS A 57 16.78 10.08 -4.44
C LYS A 57 16.82 10.53 -5.91
N PHE A 58 16.57 9.63 -6.85
CA PHE A 58 16.60 9.91 -8.29
C PHE A 58 15.35 10.64 -8.78
N GLU A 59 15.29 10.92 -10.10
CA GLU A 59 14.15 11.54 -10.75
C GLU A 59 12.86 10.74 -10.49
N LYS A 60 11.84 11.43 -10.01
CA LYS A 60 10.56 10.83 -9.64
C LYS A 60 9.58 11.05 -10.77
N THR A 61 9.44 10.04 -11.62
CA THR A 61 8.46 10.05 -12.70
C THR A 61 7.24 9.23 -12.31
N SER A 62 6.10 9.45 -13.00
CA SER A 62 4.94 8.58 -12.82
C SER A 62 5.25 7.12 -13.18
N GLN A 63 6.14 6.89 -14.15
CA GLN A 63 6.66 5.58 -14.53
C GLN A 63 7.37 4.92 -13.36
N HIS A 64 8.30 5.64 -12.71
CA HIS A 64 9.02 5.16 -11.55
C HIS A 64 8.10 4.72 -10.41
N ILE A 65 7.13 5.58 -10.04
CA ILE A 65 6.14 5.30 -9.00
C ILE A 65 5.31 4.08 -9.39
N PHE A 66 4.85 3.98 -10.64
CA PHE A 66 4.06 2.84 -11.12
C PHE A 66 4.80 1.50 -10.96
N ILE A 67 6.10 1.47 -11.27
CA ILE A 67 6.90 0.25 -11.14
C ILE A 67 7.18 -0.07 -9.66
N GLN A 68 7.43 0.92 -8.80
CA GLN A 68 7.51 0.71 -7.35
C GLN A 68 6.20 0.11 -6.80
N ASP A 69 5.05 0.69 -7.17
CA ASP A 69 3.73 0.19 -6.77
C ASP A 69 3.41 -1.19 -7.31
N THR A 70 3.91 -1.53 -8.50
CA THR A 70 3.80 -2.88 -9.09
C THR A 70 4.41 -3.95 -8.18
N VAL A 71 5.37 -3.61 -7.30
CA VAL A 71 6.05 -4.54 -6.39
C VAL A 71 5.89 -4.20 -4.89
N ASN A 72 4.99 -3.26 -4.57
CA ASN A 72 4.72 -2.74 -3.22
C ASN A 72 3.76 -3.62 -2.41
N PHE A 73 4.18 -4.85 -2.07
CA PHE A 73 3.39 -5.78 -1.26
C PHE A 73 4.25 -6.72 -0.41
N CYS A 74 3.78 -7.13 0.76
CA CYS A 74 4.37 -8.21 1.57
C CYS A 74 5.89 -8.08 1.85
N PHE A 75 6.26 -7.26 2.85
CA PHE A 75 7.66 -7.13 3.30
C PHE A 75 7.96 -7.81 4.65
N TRP A 76 6.98 -8.51 5.22
CA TRP A 76 7.10 -9.16 6.52
C TRP A 76 7.73 -10.56 6.39
N ALA A 77 8.29 -11.07 7.49
CA ALA A 77 8.81 -12.44 7.60
C ALA A 77 7.95 -13.29 8.56
N LYS A 78 7.99 -14.62 8.38
CA LYS A 78 7.32 -15.53 9.32
C LYS A 78 7.99 -15.45 10.70
N LYS A 79 7.30 -15.97 11.71
CA LYS A 79 7.86 -16.05 13.06
C LYS A 79 9.21 -16.80 13.01
N ASN A 80 10.23 -16.24 13.67
CA ASN A 80 11.58 -16.78 13.74
C ASN A 80 12.36 -16.85 12.41
N GLU A 81 11.80 -16.36 11.29
CA GLU A 81 12.55 -16.17 10.04
C GLU A 81 13.19 -14.77 10.02
N LYS A 82 14.33 -14.64 9.34
CA LYS A 82 14.98 -13.34 9.13
C LYS A 82 14.11 -12.49 8.20
N LYS A 83 14.01 -11.19 8.48
CA LYS A 83 13.44 -10.23 7.53
C LYS A 83 14.41 -9.95 6.39
N TRP A 84 13.86 -9.74 5.21
CA TRP A 84 14.57 -9.13 4.09
C TRP A 84 15.05 -7.73 4.46
N LYS A 85 16.33 -7.45 4.25
CA LYS A 85 16.99 -6.17 4.57
C LYS A 85 17.91 -5.74 3.45
N VAL A 86 17.93 -4.44 3.17
CA VAL A 86 18.76 -3.85 2.12
C VAL A 86 19.65 -2.80 2.74
N GLU A 87 20.95 -2.90 2.45
CA GLU A 87 21.92 -1.86 2.79
C GLU A 87 22.10 -0.93 1.59
N TYR A 88 21.58 0.29 1.71
CA TYR A 88 21.76 1.34 0.70
C TYR A 88 21.37 2.73 1.25
N PRO A 89 22.22 3.77 1.08
CA PRO A 89 23.63 3.68 0.71
C PRO A 89 24.42 2.87 1.76
N LYS A 90 25.69 2.58 1.48
CA LYS A 90 26.56 1.84 2.41
C LYS A 90 26.48 2.41 3.84
N GLY A 91 26.31 1.53 4.82
CA GLY A 91 26.13 1.86 6.24
C GLY A 91 24.68 2.08 6.68
N LYS A 92 23.70 2.13 5.75
CA LYS A 92 22.28 2.32 6.08
C LYS A 92 21.47 1.07 5.73
N ILE A 93 21.06 0.31 6.75
CA ILE A 93 20.27 -0.91 6.60
C ILE A 93 18.80 -0.62 6.87
N GLU A 94 17.95 -0.88 5.89
CA GLU A 94 16.50 -0.69 5.96
C GLU A 94 15.75 -2.01 5.71
N ASP A 95 14.47 -2.06 6.11
CA ASP A 95 13.50 -3.09 5.73
C ASP A 95 12.21 -2.45 5.17
N GLY A 96 11.24 -3.26 4.74
CA GLY A 96 9.93 -2.73 4.34
C GLY A 96 9.96 -1.87 3.07
N TRP A 97 9.06 -0.88 3.03
CA TRP A 97 8.96 0.10 1.94
C TRP A 97 10.28 0.83 1.66
N LYS A 98 11.00 1.26 2.71
CA LYS A 98 12.28 1.95 2.56
C LYS A 98 13.34 1.08 1.89
N ALA A 99 13.39 -0.20 2.24
CA ALA A 99 14.27 -1.15 1.56
C ALA A 99 13.90 -1.36 0.09
N LEU A 100 12.60 -1.34 -0.24
CA LEU A 100 12.16 -1.38 -1.64
C LEU A 100 12.66 -0.17 -2.42
N VAL A 101 12.42 1.04 -1.91
CA VAL A 101 12.89 2.29 -2.53
C VAL A 101 14.41 2.29 -2.71
N ASN A 102 15.15 1.81 -1.70
CA ASN A 102 16.59 1.61 -1.77
C ASN A 102 17.04 0.66 -2.88
N CYS A 103 16.27 -0.38 -3.20
CA CYS A 103 16.56 -1.24 -4.34
C CYS A 103 16.44 -0.50 -5.67
N PHE A 104 15.45 0.37 -5.82
CA PHE A 104 15.27 1.19 -7.02
C PHE A 104 16.35 2.24 -7.17
N ASP A 105 16.69 2.96 -6.09
CA ASP A 105 17.82 3.90 -6.12
C ASP A 105 19.13 3.19 -6.48
N ARG A 106 19.38 2.01 -5.89
CA ARG A 106 20.56 1.21 -6.23
C ARG A 106 20.55 0.74 -7.68
N ALA A 107 19.40 0.30 -8.21
CA ALA A 107 19.28 -0.11 -9.60
C ALA A 107 19.61 1.05 -10.57
N HIS A 108 19.13 2.26 -10.28
CA HIS A 108 19.46 3.46 -11.05
C HIS A 108 20.95 3.82 -10.99
N GLU A 109 21.55 3.76 -9.81
CA GLU A 109 23.00 3.99 -9.64
C GLU A 109 23.84 2.94 -10.40
N GLU A 110 23.37 1.71 -10.47
CA GLU A 110 23.96 0.60 -11.23
C GLU A 110 23.61 0.62 -12.73
N ARG A 111 22.88 1.65 -13.19
CA ARG A 111 22.43 1.82 -14.58
C ARG A 111 21.57 0.66 -15.09
N ILE A 112 20.84 0.01 -14.20
CA ILE A 112 19.79 -0.96 -14.56
C ILE A 112 18.55 -0.14 -14.98
N PRO A 113 18.03 -0.32 -16.21
CA PRO A 113 16.89 0.46 -16.71
C PRO A 113 15.56 -0.04 -16.14
N ILE A 114 15.42 -0.01 -14.81
CA ILE A 114 14.29 -0.63 -14.08
C ILE A 114 12.93 0.03 -14.37
N ASP A 115 12.92 1.26 -14.90
CA ASP A 115 11.70 1.97 -15.27
C ASP A 115 11.33 1.79 -16.76
N ASP A 116 12.21 1.16 -17.55
CA ASP A 116 12.02 0.94 -18.99
C ASP A 116 11.12 -0.26 -19.28
N CYS A 117 10.09 -0.07 -20.12
CA CYS A 117 9.09 -1.10 -20.37
C CYS A 117 9.63 -2.31 -21.16
N GLU A 118 10.60 -2.11 -22.06
CA GLU A 118 11.17 -3.18 -22.88
C GLU A 118 12.08 -4.06 -22.03
N PHE A 119 12.92 -3.43 -21.19
CA PHE A 119 13.69 -4.13 -20.17
C PHE A 119 12.80 -4.96 -19.25
N LEU A 120 11.71 -4.37 -18.74
CA LEU A 120 10.79 -5.06 -17.86
C LEU A 120 10.06 -6.24 -18.52
N GLU A 121 9.66 -6.12 -19.80
CA GLU A 121 9.02 -7.21 -20.54
C GLU A 121 9.94 -8.44 -20.65
N ASP A 122 11.24 -8.22 -20.85
CA ASP A 122 12.24 -9.28 -21.05
C ASP A 122 13.06 -9.62 -19.80
N ILE A 123 12.83 -8.94 -18.67
CA ILE A 123 13.63 -9.12 -17.45
C ILE A 123 13.64 -10.58 -16.99
N SER A 124 14.83 -11.08 -16.66
CA SER A 124 15.02 -12.44 -16.13
C SER A 124 14.82 -12.49 -14.61
N LEU A 125 14.52 -13.67 -14.08
CA LEU A 125 14.42 -13.89 -12.64
C LEU A 125 15.74 -13.57 -11.93
N GLU A 126 16.89 -13.87 -12.54
CA GLU A 126 18.21 -13.56 -11.97
C GLU A 126 18.46 -12.05 -11.89
N GLN A 127 18.02 -11.26 -12.88
CA GLN A 127 18.07 -9.80 -12.79
C GLN A 127 17.18 -9.28 -11.67
N VAL A 128 15.98 -9.85 -11.49
CA VAL A 128 15.08 -9.50 -10.37
C VAL A 128 15.68 -9.87 -9.02
N LYS A 129 16.31 -11.06 -8.89
CA LYS A 129 17.09 -11.44 -7.70
C LYS A 129 18.18 -10.43 -7.40
N ASN A 130 18.91 -9.98 -8.44
CA ASN A 130 19.98 -9.00 -8.29
C ASN A 130 19.44 -7.61 -7.86
N ILE A 131 18.33 -7.15 -8.42
CA ILE A 131 17.71 -5.87 -8.05
C ILE A 131 17.30 -5.88 -6.56
N PHE A 132 16.58 -6.93 -6.13
CA PHE A 132 16.08 -7.07 -4.76
C PHE A 132 17.03 -7.79 -3.80
N ARG A 133 18.32 -7.93 -4.16
CA ARG A 133 19.30 -8.62 -3.31
C ARG A 133 19.44 -7.95 -1.94
N SER A 134 19.47 -8.77 -0.91
CA SER A 134 19.60 -8.33 0.49
C SER A 134 21.06 -8.26 0.93
N CYS A 135 21.30 -7.53 2.03
CA CYS A 135 22.60 -7.51 2.69
C CYS A 135 22.78 -8.66 3.70
N ASN A 136 21.75 -9.49 3.91
CA ASN A 136 21.73 -10.53 4.95
C ASN A 136 21.40 -11.94 4.44
N GLY A 137 21.45 -12.15 3.12
CA GLY A 137 21.18 -13.44 2.46
C GLY A 137 19.72 -13.90 2.53
N THR A 138 18.80 -13.04 2.97
CA THR A 138 17.35 -13.35 2.99
C THR A 138 16.71 -12.90 1.69
N GLU A 139 15.90 -13.73 1.05
CA GLU A 139 15.15 -13.35 -0.16
C GLU A 139 13.93 -12.49 0.20
N ILE A 140 13.57 -11.53 -0.67
CA ILE A 140 12.32 -10.78 -0.50
C ILE A 140 11.13 -11.75 -0.65
N PRO A 141 10.13 -11.72 0.25
CA PRO A 141 8.97 -12.60 0.13
C PRO A 141 8.28 -12.44 -1.23
N LEU A 142 7.84 -13.53 -1.88
CA LEU A 142 7.16 -13.48 -3.18
C LEU A 142 8.01 -12.87 -4.32
N LEU A 143 9.31 -13.15 -4.34
CA LEU A 143 10.23 -12.70 -5.40
C LEU A 143 9.74 -13.13 -6.80
N GLU A 144 9.39 -14.40 -7.01
CA GLU A 144 8.91 -14.89 -8.30
C GLU A 144 7.66 -14.14 -8.77
N LYS A 145 6.74 -13.81 -7.84
CA LYS A 145 5.58 -12.97 -8.18
C LYS A 145 5.98 -11.57 -8.59
N ARG A 146 6.94 -10.93 -7.91
CA ARG A 146 7.46 -9.62 -8.36
C ARG A 146 8.01 -9.69 -9.77
N TRP A 147 8.76 -10.74 -10.09
CA TRP A 147 9.26 -10.97 -11.44
C TRP A 147 8.11 -11.09 -12.47
N GLU A 148 7.10 -11.93 -12.20
CA GLU A 148 5.91 -12.04 -13.06
C GLU A 148 5.21 -10.69 -13.27
N LEU A 149 5.03 -9.91 -12.20
CA LEU A 149 4.32 -8.63 -12.26
C LEU A 149 5.12 -7.53 -12.99
N LEU A 150 6.44 -7.52 -12.84
CA LEU A 150 7.31 -6.61 -13.61
C LEU A 150 7.21 -6.91 -15.11
N LYS A 151 7.22 -8.19 -15.50
CA LYS A 151 7.02 -8.61 -16.89
C LYS A 151 5.64 -8.24 -17.43
N GLU A 152 4.59 -8.46 -16.64
CA GLU A 152 3.23 -8.03 -16.99
C GLU A 152 3.19 -6.52 -17.26
N SER A 153 3.75 -5.72 -16.34
CA SER A 153 3.78 -4.26 -16.47
C SER A 153 4.52 -3.80 -17.72
N GLY A 154 5.71 -4.33 -18.00
CA GLY A 154 6.47 -4.01 -19.21
C GLY A 154 5.68 -4.29 -20.49
N LYS A 155 5.12 -5.51 -20.59
CA LYS A 155 4.29 -5.93 -21.73
C LYS A 155 3.06 -5.05 -21.94
N VAL A 156 2.30 -4.76 -20.89
CA VAL A 156 1.07 -3.95 -20.99
C VAL A 156 1.39 -2.52 -21.38
N LEU A 157 2.42 -1.92 -20.76
CA LEU A 157 2.88 -0.57 -21.08
C LEU A 157 3.25 -0.44 -22.55
N ARG A 158 4.07 -1.36 -23.06
CA ARG A 158 4.49 -1.38 -24.46
C ARG A 158 3.31 -1.52 -25.41
N GLN A 159 2.40 -2.48 -25.14
CA GLN A 159 1.30 -2.80 -26.05
C GLN A 159 0.13 -1.80 -26.03
N LYS A 160 -0.10 -1.10 -24.91
CA LYS A 160 -1.32 -0.30 -24.69
C LYS A 160 -1.07 1.18 -24.43
N PHE A 161 0.16 1.56 -24.06
CA PHE A 161 0.49 2.90 -23.58
C PHE A 161 1.79 3.45 -24.16
N GLU A 162 2.26 2.92 -25.29
CA GLU A 162 3.49 3.37 -25.98
C GLU A 162 4.70 3.37 -25.04
N GLY A 163 4.74 2.38 -24.14
CA GLY A 163 5.81 2.19 -23.17
C GLY A 163 5.79 3.12 -21.95
N ASN A 164 4.85 4.06 -21.85
CA ASN A 164 4.85 5.07 -20.79
C ASN A 164 3.50 5.20 -20.07
N ILE A 165 3.50 5.02 -18.75
CA ILE A 165 2.30 5.07 -17.92
C ILE A 165 1.59 6.44 -17.96
N ILE A 166 2.29 7.52 -18.31
CA ILE A 166 1.69 8.84 -18.47
C ILE A 166 0.55 8.84 -19.50
N ASN A 167 0.60 7.95 -20.49
CA ASN A 167 -0.45 7.81 -21.49
C ASN A 167 -1.73 7.20 -20.91
N LEU A 168 -1.62 6.31 -19.91
CA LEU A 168 -2.77 5.87 -19.12
C LEU A 168 -3.34 7.03 -18.29
N ILE A 169 -2.48 7.79 -17.62
CA ILE A 169 -2.90 8.94 -16.79
C ILE A 169 -3.63 10.00 -17.64
N LYS A 170 -3.09 10.34 -18.82
CA LYS A 170 -3.73 11.23 -19.79
C LYS A 170 -5.07 10.68 -20.28
N LYS A 171 -5.14 9.38 -20.60
CA LYS A 171 -6.39 8.70 -21.00
C LYS A 171 -7.46 8.77 -19.92
N ALA A 172 -7.06 8.78 -18.66
CA ALA A 172 -7.93 8.93 -17.50
C ALA A 172 -8.23 10.41 -17.16
N ASP A 173 -7.84 11.36 -18.01
CA ASP A 173 -7.99 12.80 -17.77
C ASP A 173 -7.42 13.23 -16.40
N PHE A 174 -6.31 12.62 -15.97
CA PHE A 174 -5.69 12.91 -14.66
C PHE A 174 -6.66 12.74 -13.46
N ASP A 175 -7.71 11.94 -13.60
CA ASP A 175 -8.69 11.66 -12.53
C ASP A 175 -8.27 10.41 -11.74
N ALA A 176 -8.12 10.54 -10.42
CA ALA A 176 -7.66 9.44 -9.56
C ALA A 176 -8.53 8.18 -9.66
N ILE A 177 -9.84 8.35 -9.82
CA ILE A 177 -10.80 7.24 -9.90
C ILE A 177 -10.68 6.54 -11.25
N GLU A 178 -10.60 7.31 -12.34
CA GLU A 178 -10.43 6.72 -13.68
C GLU A 178 -9.04 6.12 -13.87
N ILE A 179 -7.99 6.67 -13.23
CA ILE A 179 -6.66 6.06 -13.18
C ILE A 179 -6.76 4.70 -12.48
N ALA A 180 -7.33 4.65 -11.27
CA ALA A 180 -7.48 3.40 -10.52
C ALA A 180 -8.26 2.33 -11.31
N LYS A 181 -9.39 2.70 -11.92
CA LYS A 181 -10.18 1.80 -12.78
C LYS A 181 -9.39 1.29 -13.98
N ASN A 182 -8.67 2.18 -14.67
CA ASN A 182 -7.86 1.80 -15.81
C ASN A 182 -6.70 0.88 -15.41
N VAL A 183 -6.02 1.15 -14.29
CA VAL A 183 -4.97 0.27 -13.77
C VAL A 183 -5.51 -1.14 -13.52
N VAL A 184 -6.62 -1.28 -12.80
CA VAL A 184 -7.26 -2.60 -12.55
C VAL A 184 -7.69 -3.29 -13.86
N LYS A 185 -8.17 -2.51 -14.83
CA LYS A 185 -8.61 -3.01 -16.13
C LYS A 185 -7.45 -3.60 -16.94
N TYR A 186 -6.35 -2.86 -17.07
CA TYR A 186 -5.25 -3.22 -17.96
C TYR A 186 -4.16 -4.07 -17.31
N PHE A 187 -3.98 -3.97 -15.99
CA PHE A 187 -2.95 -4.70 -15.25
C PHE A 187 -3.61 -5.68 -14.26
N PRO A 188 -3.81 -6.96 -14.65
CA PRO A 188 -4.40 -7.98 -13.79
C PRO A 188 -3.79 -8.07 -12.40
N SER A 189 -2.50 -7.78 -12.27
CA SER A 189 -1.76 -7.74 -11.01
C SER A 189 -2.29 -6.76 -9.96
N PHE A 190 -3.06 -5.74 -10.38
CA PHE A 190 -3.69 -4.76 -9.49
C PHE A 190 -5.13 -5.13 -9.07
N ARG A 191 -5.65 -6.29 -9.49
CA ARG A 191 -7.00 -6.77 -9.14
C ARG A 191 -7.08 -7.27 -7.69
N ASP A 192 -7.08 -6.34 -6.76
CA ASP A 192 -7.39 -6.53 -5.35
C ASP A 192 -8.86 -6.20 -5.08
N PRO A 193 -9.63 -6.97 -4.28
CA PRO A 193 -11.00 -6.62 -3.87
C PRO A 193 -11.18 -5.21 -3.28
N PHE A 194 -10.14 -4.64 -2.67
CA PHE A 194 -10.16 -3.27 -2.12
C PHE A 194 -9.31 -2.28 -2.93
N TYR A 195 -8.82 -2.69 -4.11
CA TYR A 195 -8.12 -1.84 -5.06
C TYR A 195 -6.89 -1.16 -4.44
N LYS A 196 -6.27 -1.73 -3.38
CA LYS A 196 -5.27 -1.04 -2.54
C LYS A 196 -4.18 -0.39 -3.39
N ARG A 197 -3.46 -1.17 -4.19
CA ARG A 197 -2.37 -0.64 -5.03
C ARG A 197 -2.87 0.23 -6.19
N ALA A 198 -4.07 -0.05 -6.70
CA ALA A 198 -4.69 0.76 -7.74
C ALA A 198 -5.16 2.13 -7.23
N GLN A 199 -5.43 2.26 -5.93
CA GLN A 199 -5.74 3.53 -5.27
C GLN A 199 -4.47 4.28 -4.86
N ILE A 200 -3.43 3.57 -4.39
CA ILE A 200 -2.13 4.17 -4.05
C ILE A 200 -1.54 4.87 -5.26
N PHE A 201 -1.49 4.23 -6.42
CA PHE A 201 -0.81 4.79 -7.59
C PHE A 201 -1.23 6.23 -7.96
N PRO A 202 -2.52 6.55 -8.18
CA PRO A 202 -2.92 7.93 -8.46
C PRO A 202 -2.67 8.88 -7.28
N TYR A 203 -2.70 8.38 -6.04
CA TYR A 203 -2.37 9.20 -4.88
C TYR A 203 -0.88 9.53 -4.82
N ASP A 204 -0.01 8.54 -5.02
CA ASP A 204 1.44 8.70 -5.02
C ASP A 204 1.91 9.62 -6.16
N VAL A 205 1.33 9.48 -7.35
CA VAL A 205 1.55 10.41 -8.45
C VAL A 205 1.10 11.83 -8.11
N SER A 206 0.05 12.00 -7.28
CA SER A 206 -0.42 13.32 -6.85
C SER A 206 0.54 14.04 -5.89
N LEU A 207 1.50 13.32 -5.30
CA LEU A 207 2.54 13.90 -4.45
C LEU A 207 3.68 14.54 -5.26
N LEU A 208 3.81 14.19 -6.55
CA LEU A 208 4.79 14.81 -7.44
C LEU A 208 4.43 16.27 -7.70
N LYS A 209 5.38 17.19 -7.47
CA LYS A 209 5.15 18.64 -7.59
C LYS A 209 4.69 19.09 -8.98
N ASN A 210 5.09 18.36 -10.03
CA ASN A 210 4.77 18.66 -11.43
C ASN A 210 3.50 17.95 -11.93
N MET A 211 2.80 17.18 -11.09
CA MET A 211 1.59 16.47 -11.45
C MET A 211 0.39 17.00 -10.68
N ARG A 212 -0.75 17.10 -11.35
CA ARG A 212 -2.03 17.45 -10.72
C ARG A 212 -3.02 16.34 -10.99
N ILE A 213 -3.33 15.56 -9.97
CA ILE A 213 -4.33 14.50 -10.04
C ILE A 213 -5.63 14.98 -9.39
N LYS A 214 -6.71 14.94 -10.16
CA LYS A 214 -8.06 15.31 -9.73
C LYS A 214 -8.66 14.21 -8.86
N ASN A 215 -9.60 14.56 -7.99
CA ASN A 215 -10.46 13.63 -7.27
C ASN A 215 -9.76 12.62 -6.34
N THR A 216 -8.52 12.88 -5.91
CA THR A 216 -7.81 12.06 -4.90
C THR A 216 -8.57 11.98 -3.57
N ASN A 217 -9.37 13.00 -3.28
CA ASN A 217 -10.25 13.06 -2.11
C ASN A 217 -11.37 12.00 -2.09
N GLN A 218 -11.63 11.35 -3.23
CA GLN A 218 -12.65 10.30 -3.34
C GLN A 218 -12.10 8.89 -3.02
N LEU A 219 -10.77 8.75 -2.91
CA LEU A 219 -10.10 7.50 -2.52
C LEU A 219 -10.44 7.10 -1.07
N THR A 220 -10.24 5.83 -0.75
CA THR A 220 -10.38 5.29 0.62
C THR A 220 -9.00 5.08 1.25
N ALA A 221 -8.98 4.61 2.50
CA ALA A 221 -7.73 4.11 3.07
C ALA A 221 -7.18 2.91 2.29
N PHE A 222 -5.85 2.84 2.18
CA PHE A 222 -5.13 1.79 1.49
C PHE A 222 -4.89 0.60 2.43
N ALA A 223 -5.96 -0.14 2.74
CA ALA A 223 -5.96 -1.16 3.78
C ALA A 223 -5.01 -2.34 3.49
N ASP A 224 -3.80 -2.24 4.04
CA ASP A 224 -2.75 -3.25 4.07
C ASP A 224 -2.74 -4.01 5.41
N TYR A 225 -1.58 -4.53 5.84
CA TYR A 225 -1.41 -5.15 7.14
C TYR A 225 -0.95 -4.19 8.26
N ARG A 226 -0.38 -3.02 7.93
CA ARG A 226 0.21 -2.09 8.90
C ARG A 226 -0.82 -1.13 9.49
N LEU A 227 -1.72 -0.58 8.68
CA LEU A 227 -2.82 0.27 9.15
C LEU A 227 -3.73 -0.43 10.19
N PRO A 228 -4.22 -1.66 9.96
CA PRO A 228 -5.01 -2.35 10.98
C PRO A 228 -4.24 -2.65 12.26
N GLN A 229 -2.92 -2.86 12.18
CA GLN A 229 -2.10 -3.08 13.37
C GLN A 229 -2.03 -1.84 14.25
N ILE A 230 -1.76 -0.67 13.65
CA ILE A 230 -1.72 0.58 14.43
C ILE A 230 -3.11 0.92 14.98
N LEU A 231 -4.18 0.71 14.21
CA LEU A 231 -5.54 0.93 14.72
C LEU A 231 -5.90 -0.04 15.86
N ARG A 232 -5.40 -1.28 15.84
CA ARG A 232 -5.54 -2.23 16.95
C ARG A 232 -4.77 -1.78 18.18
N GLU A 233 -3.54 -1.30 18.00
CA GLU A 233 -2.69 -0.78 19.08
C GLU A 233 -3.39 0.31 19.89
N PHE A 234 -4.07 1.24 19.21
CA PHE A 234 -4.81 2.32 19.86
C PHE A 234 -6.25 1.94 20.23
N GLY A 235 -6.61 0.65 20.13
CA GLY A 235 -7.92 0.14 20.49
C GLY A 235 -9.07 0.58 19.59
N VAL A 236 -8.79 1.23 18.45
CA VAL A 236 -9.80 1.58 17.44
C VAL A 236 -10.37 0.34 16.78
N LEU A 237 -9.50 -0.65 16.47
CA LEU A 237 -9.93 -1.98 16.06
C LEU A 237 -9.80 -2.95 17.23
N ALA A 238 -10.89 -3.66 17.54
CA ALA A 238 -10.90 -4.74 18.51
C ALA A 238 -11.10 -6.08 17.79
N TYR A 239 -10.24 -7.04 18.11
CA TYR A 239 -10.34 -8.40 17.56
C TYR A 239 -10.96 -9.34 18.58
N LYS A 240 -11.86 -10.21 18.13
CA LYS A 240 -12.36 -11.31 18.95
C LYS A 240 -11.20 -12.21 19.35
N LYS A 241 -11.27 -12.78 20.55
CA LYS A 241 -10.23 -13.61 21.19
C LYS A 241 -9.55 -14.59 20.21
N GLU A 242 -10.32 -15.40 19.47
CA GLU A 242 -9.78 -16.37 18.50
C GLU A 242 -8.92 -15.73 17.41
N LEU A 243 -9.31 -14.56 16.88
CA LEU A 243 -8.55 -13.84 15.87
C LEU A 243 -7.29 -13.18 16.48
N ALA A 244 -7.45 -12.55 17.65
CA ALA A 244 -6.35 -11.96 18.39
C ALA A 244 -5.25 -12.99 18.69
N GLU A 245 -5.61 -14.14 19.28
CA GLU A 245 -4.69 -15.23 19.61
C GLU A 245 -3.93 -15.76 18.38
N LYS A 246 -4.61 -15.89 17.24
CA LYS A 246 -3.96 -16.30 15.98
C LYS A 246 -2.92 -15.29 15.51
N ILE A 247 -3.27 -14.01 15.48
CA ILE A 247 -2.38 -12.95 15.03
C ILE A 247 -1.20 -12.80 16.01
N ASP A 248 -1.48 -12.79 17.32
CA ASP A 248 -0.50 -12.67 18.40
C ASP A 248 0.47 -13.85 18.43
N SER A 249 0.00 -15.03 18.01
CA SER A 249 0.82 -16.23 17.83
C SER A 249 1.55 -16.30 16.48
N TYR A 250 1.45 -15.26 15.64
CA TYR A 250 2.08 -15.15 14.32
C TYR A 250 1.58 -16.21 13.32
N ILE A 251 0.38 -16.75 13.53
CA ILE A 251 -0.22 -17.75 12.65
C ILE A 251 -0.68 -17.05 11.36
N LEU A 252 -0.26 -17.59 10.22
CA LEU A 252 -0.63 -17.06 8.91
C LEU A 252 -2.14 -17.25 8.70
N LEU A 253 -2.78 -16.19 8.22
CA LEU A 253 -4.13 -16.27 7.69
C LEU A 253 -4.06 -16.68 6.21
N LYS A 254 -5.09 -17.37 5.72
CA LYS A 254 -5.23 -17.67 4.29
C LYS A 254 -5.77 -16.43 3.58
N SER A 255 -5.22 -16.12 2.41
CA SER A 255 -5.69 -14.99 1.60
C SER A 255 -7.15 -15.19 1.17
N GLY A 256 -7.91 -14.10 1.18
CA GLY A 256 -9.33 -14.09 0.83
C GLY A 256 -10.23 -14.70 1.90
N ASN A 257 -9.71 -14.99 3.10
CA ASN A 257 -10.57 -15.48 4.18
C ASN A 257 -11.42 -14.34 4.77
N HIS A 258 -12.53 -14.72 5.41
CA HIS A 258 -13.43 -13.74 6.03
C HIS A 258 -12.74 -12.89 7.11
N LYS A 259 -11.76 -13.46 7.84
CA LYS A 259 -11.01 -12.74 8.88
C LYS A 259 -10.20 -11.57 8.30
N GLU A 260 -9.46 -11.79 7.21
CA GLU A 260 -8.73 -10.76 6.48
C GLU A 260 -9.68 -9.70 5.95
N THR A 261 -10.76 -10.15 5.30
CA THR A 261 -11.74 -9.26 4.69
C THR A 261 -12.37 -8.35 5.73
N GLU A 262 -12.71 -8.86 6.92
CA GLU A 262 -13.22 -8.06 8.04
C GLU A 262 -12.17 -7.08 8.56
N ILE A 263 -10.89 -7.50 8.72
CA ILE A 263 -9.81 -6.60 9.17
C ILE A 263 -9.67 -5.42 8.21
N ARG A 264 -9.50 -5.70 6.91
CA ARG A 264 -9.30 -4.66 5.87
C ARG A 264 -10.52 -3.76 5.74
N SER A 265 -11.72 -4.34 5.79
CA SER A 265 -12.97 -3.57 5.77
C SER A 265 -13.09 -2.65 6.98
N ALA A 266 -12.77 -3.15 8.17
CA ALA A 266 -12.80 -2.36 9.39
C ALA A 266 -11.77 -1.23 9.36
N THR A 267 -10.57 -1.47 8.79
CA THR A 267 -9.57 -0.43 8.54
C THR A 267 -10.12 0.70 7.67
N ILE A 268 -10.75 0.37 6.54
CA ILE A 268 -11.32 1.36 5.62
C ILE A 268 -12.36 2.23 6.34
N ILE A 269 -13.30 1.60 7.04
CA ILE A 269 -14.35 2.31 7.75
C ILE A 269 -13.82 3.10 8.94
N ALA A 270 -12.85 2.57 9.70
CA ALA A 270 -12.22 3.29 10.80
C ALA A 270 -11.51 4.55 10.31
N CYS A 271 -10.78 4.49 9.19
CA CYS A 271 -10.13 5.66 8.61
C CYS A 271 -11.13 6.71 8.13
N ASP A 272 -12.23 6.30 7.47
CA ASP A 272 -13.31 7.23 7.12
C ASP A 272 -13.90 7.91 8.36
N LEU A 273 -14.10 7.17 9.46
CA LEU A 273 -14.64 7.74 10.71
C LEU A 273 -13.66 8.71 11.37
N ILE A 274 -12.36 8.39 11.38
CA ILE A 274 -11.30 9.29 11.85
C ILE A 274 -11.28 10.56 11.02
N ALA A 275 -11.27 10.44 9.68
CA ALA A 275 -11.25 11.58 8.76
C ALA A 275 -12.46 12.49 8.97
N LYS A 276 -13.64 11.88 9.17
CA LYS A 276 -14.87 12.61 9.50
C LYS A 276 -14.77 13.36 10.82
N GLU A 277 -14.24 12.74 11.87
CA GLU A 277 -14.11 13.34 13.21
C GLU A 277 -13.28 14.62 13.17
N ILE A 278 -12.19 14.63 12.40
CA ILE A 278 -11.27 15.77 12.28
C ILE A 278 -11.50 16.62 11.02
N LYS A 279 -12.57 16.33 10.27
CA LYS A 279 -13.03 17.09 9.08
C LYS A 279 -11.97 17.22 7.98
N VAL A 280 -11.24 16.14 7.71
CA VAL A 280 -10.27 16.05 6.60
C VAL A 280 -10.70 15.01 5.58
N MET A 281 -10.00 14.95 4.46
CA MET A 281 -10.22 13.91 3.45
C MET A 281 -9.70 12.56 3.96
N PRO A 282 -10.37 11.42 3.63
CA PRO A 282 -9.93 10.09 4.03
C PRO A 282 -8.47 9.79 3.68
N VAL A 283 -8.02 10.23 2.51
CA VAL A 283 -6.65 10.03 2.05
C VAL A 283 -5.62 10.85 2.85
N THR A 284 -6.01 12.01 3.37
CA THR A 284 -5.15 12.82 4.26
C THR A 284 -4.99 12.14 5.63
N ALA A 285 -6.09 11.60 6.18
CA ALA A 285 -6.03 10.84 7.42
C ALA A 285 -5.25 9.53 7.25
N GLU A 286 -5.40 8.86 6.10
CA GLU A 286 -4.61 7.68 5.72
C GLU A 286 -3.12 7.98 5.71
N ASN A 287 -2.69 9.06 5.03
CA ASN A 287 -1.26 9.40 4.92
C ASN A 287 -0.65 9.69 6.30
N ALA A 288 -1.37 10.47 7.13
CA ALA A 288 -0.97 10.74 8.51
C ALA A 288 -0.88 9.45 9.34
N LEU A 289 -1.84 8.53 9.18
CA LEU A 289 -1.85 7.23 9.84
C LEU A 289 -0.67 6.35 9.40
N TRP A 290 -0.36 6.33 8.10
CA TRP A 290 0.78 5.62 7.55
C TRP A 290 2.09 6.19 8.11
N SER A 291 2.27 7.51 8.08
CA SER A 291 3.43 8.23 8.64
C SER A 291 3.62 7.92 10.13
N LEU A 292 2.55 7.96 10.93
CA LEU A 292 2.56 7.53 12.34
C LEU A 292 3.00 6.07 12.48
N SER A 293 2.45 5.18 11.65
CA SER A 293 2.78 3.76 11.71
C SER A 293 4.25 3.48 11.43
N GLN A 294 4.96 4.28 10.63
CA GLN A 294 6.38 4.05 10.35
C GLN A 294 7.28 4.35 11.56
N LYS A 295 6.86 5.28 12.43
CA LYS A 295 7.60 5.66 13.65
C LYS A 295 7.24 4.79 14.86
N TRP A 296 6.08 4.12 14.83
CA TRP A 296 5.54 3.40 15.99
C TRP A 296 6.05 1.96 16.13
N LYS A 297 6.52 1.61 17.33
CA LYS A 297 6.85 0.23 17.72
C LYS A 297 5.66 -0.41 18.42
N SER A 298 4.77 -1.01 17.64
CA SER A 298 3.55 -1.68 18.15
C SER A 298 3.88 -2.96 18.92
N GLN A 299 3.15 -3.19 20.01
CA GLN A 299 3.24 -4.41 20.81
C GLN A 299 2.45 -5.57 20.19
N HIS A 300 1.42 -5.25 19.39
CA HIS A 300 0.66 -6.25 18.66
C HIS A 300 1.31 -6.55 17.30
N PRO A 301 1.50 -7.83 16.91
CA PRO A 301 1.90 -8.14 15.53
C PRO A 301 0.77 -7.80 14.54
N TYR A 302 1.13 -7.47 13.30
CA TYR A 302 0.18 -7.39 12.19
C TYR A 302 -0.30 -8.79 11.77
N HIS A 303 -1.48 -8.85 11.13
CA HIS A 303 -1.93 -10.06 10.48
C HIS A 303 -1.03 -10.39 9.28
N ARG A 304 -0.74 -11.68 9.05
CA ARG A 304 0.20 -12.14 8.01
C ARG A 304 -0.50 -12.99 6.98
N ILE A 305 -0.41 -12.57 5.73
CA ILE A 305 -0.95 -13.27 4.56
C ILE A 305 0.01 -13.08 3.40
N LEU A 306 0.43 -14.19 2.79
CA LEU A 306 1.26 -14.16 1.60
C LEU A 306 0.35 -13.85 0.41
N THR A 307 0.39 -12.61 -0.05
CA THR A 307 -0.46 -12.12 -1.15
C THR A 307 0.17 -10.91 -1.83
N THR A 308 -0.22 -10.70 -3.10
CA THR A 308 0.10 -9.51 -3.90
C THR A 308 -0.96 -8.40 -3.77
N ASN A 309 -2.00 -8.63 -2.98
CA ASN A 309 -3.12 -7.69 -2.80
C ASN A 309 -2.88 -6.63 -1.70
N TYR A 310 -1.70 -6.64 -1.09
CA TYR A 310 -1.23 -5.61 -0.15
C TYR A 310 -0.34 -4.59 -0.81
#